data_AF-A0A2K8MAL6-F1
#
_entry.id   AF-A0A2K8MAL6-F1
#
_cell.length_a   1.000
_cell.length_b   1.000
_cell.length_c   1.000
_cell.angle_alpha   90.00
_cell.angle_beta   90.00
_cell.angle_gamma   90.00
#
_symmetry.space_group_name_H-M   'P 1'
#
loop_
_entity.id
_entity.type
_entity.pdbx_description
1 polymer ?
#
loop_
_entity_poly.entity_id
_entity_poly.type
_entity_poly.pdbx_seq_one_letter_code
_entity_poly.pdbx_strand_id
1 'polypeptide(L)' 'MTGRVFRTGDPEPPNNEVRQVRGASGAVYGRSPGGLHWFLRGGGVSPLRHWPVLLAHDGPLTAGAAPPQLVLFDLPGAS' A
#
# COMPACT_ATOMS: atom_id res chain seq x y z
N MET A 1 4.34 3.53 16.25
CA MET A 1 3.05 3.08 15.70
C MET A 1 3.28 1.75 15.00
N THR A 2 2.86 0.65 15.61
CA THR A 2 3.03 -0.70 15.07
C THR A 2 1.79 -1.00 14.21
N GLY A 3 1.92 -0.91 12.89
CA GLY A 3 0.83 -1.21 11.97
C GLY A 3 0.39 -2.68 12.07
N ARG A 4 -0.89 -2.97 11.82
CA ARG A 4 -1.43 -4.34 11.75
C ARG A 4 -0.65 -5.15 10.72
N VAL A 5 -0.23 -6.37 11.05
CA VAL A 5 0.52 -7.25 10.16
C VAL A 5 -0.40 -8.33 9.60
N PHE A 6 -0.31 -8.59 8.30
CA PHE A 6 -1.04 -9.62 7.57
C PHE A 6 -0.08 -10.68 7.02
N ARG A 7 -0.48 -11.93 7.08
CA ARG A 7 0.26 -13.13 6.67
C ARG A 7 -0.53 -13.93 5.66
N THR A 8 0.15 -14.85 4.98
CA THR A 8 -0.49 -15.75 4.01
C THR A 8 -1.70 -16.45 4.61
N GLY A 9 -2.86 -16.34 3.95
CA GLY A 9 -4.14 -16.86 4.43
C GLY A 9 -5.01 -15.84 5.16
N ASP A 10 -4.47 -14.68 5.57
CA ASP A 10 -5.28 -13.62 6.17
C ASP A 10 -6.24 -13.01 5.13
N PRO A 11 -7.51 -12.75 5.53
CA PRO A 11 -8.47 -12.12 4.64
C PRO A 11 -8.03 -10.72 4.26
N GLU A 12 -8.43 -10.29 3.06
CA GLU A 12 -8.19 -8.92 2.61
C GLU A 12 -8.90 -7.92 3.54
N PRO A 13 -8.20 -6.90 4.05
CA PRO A 13 -8.83 -5.91 4.90
C PRO A 13 -9.90 -5.12 4.13
N PRO A 14 -10.88 -4.50 4.82
CA PRO A 14 -11.81 -3.57 4.23
C PRO A 14 -11.13 -2.36 3.56
N ASN A 15 -11.69 -1.87 2.44
CA ASN A 15 -11.13 -0.75 1.66
C ASN A 15 -11.08 0.58 2.43
N ASN A 16 -11.96 0.76 3.42
CA ASN A 16 -11.97 1.93 4.30
C ASN A 16 -10.91 1.85 5.41
N GLU A 17 -10.38 0.67 5.74
CA GLU A 17 -9.41 0.50 6.82
C GLU A 17 -7.96 0.57 6.32
N VAL A 18 -7.66 -0.12 5.22
CA VAL A 18 -6.27 -0.25 4.73
C VAL A 18 -6.21 0.12 3.25
N ARG A 19 -5.55 1.25 2.99
CA ARG A 19 -5.25 1.75 1.64
C ARG A 19 -3.80 1.57 1.23
N GLN A 20 -2.95 1.18 2.17
CA GLN A 20 -1.53 1.01 1.92
C GLN A 20 -0.95 -0.07 2.85
N VAL A 21 -0.10 -0.90 2.27
CA VAL A 21 0.68 -1.90 3.01
C VAL A 21 2.14 -1.84 2.58
N ARG A 22 3.03 -2.23 3.47
CA ARG A 22 4.46 -2.40 3.22
C ARG A 22 4.79 -3.87 3.33
N GLY A 23 5.37 -4.45 2.29
CA GLY A 23 5.79 -5.85 2.31
C GLY A 23 7.15 -6.06 2.96
N ALA A 24 7.51 -7.33 3.11
CA ALA A 24 8.74 -7.76 3.76
C ALA A 24 10.00 -7.32 3.01
N SER A 25 9.93 -7.21 1.68
CA SER A 25 10.99 -6.62 0.84
C SER A 25 11.21 -5.13 1.08
N GLY A 26 10.31 -4.47 1.84
CA GLY A 26 10.28 -3.03 2.02
C GLY A 26 9.46 -2.31 0.96
N ALA A 27 8.97 -3.00 -0.07
CA ALA A 27 8.08 -2.47 -1.09
C ALA A 27 6.77 -1.94 -0.49
N VAL A 28 6.26 -0.86 -1.07
CA VAL A 28 5.01 -0.23 -0.62
C VAL A 28 3.95 -0.45 -1.68
N TYR A 29 2.80 -1.00 -1.27
CA TYR A 29 1.67 -1.22 -2.15
C TYR A 29 0.50 -0.31 -1.76
N GLY A 30 -0.03 0.41 -2.74
CA GLY A 30 -1.27 1.17 -2.62
C GLY A 30 -2.46 0.34 -3.09
N ARG A 31 -3.62 0.60 -2.51
CA ARG A 31 -4.89 0.02 -2.95
C ARG A 31 -5.59 0.95 -3.94
N SER A 32 -6.20 0.38 -4.98
CA SER A 32 -6.91 1.17 -5.98
C SER A 32 -8.19 1.81 -5.46
N PRO A 33 -8.62 2.94 -6.05
CA PRO A 33 -9.94 3.50 -5.79
C PRO A 33 -11.02 2.46 -6.11
N GLY A 34 -11.79 2.05 -5.10
CA GLY A 34 -12.78 0.96 -5.20
C GLY A 34 -12.34 -0.36 -4.56
N GLY A 35 -11.07 -0.50 -4.17
CA GLY A 35 -10.59 -1.64 -3.37
C GLY A 35 -10.40 -2.95 -4.15
N LEU A 36 -10.36 -2.88 -5.49
CA LEU A 36 -10.37 -4.06 -6.36
C LEU A 36 -8.98 -4.71 -6.54
N HIS A 37 -7.91 -3.93 -6.42
CA HIS A 37 -6.55 -4.41 -6.65
C HIS A 37 -5.50 -3.57 -5.91
N TRP A 38 -4.31 -4.15 -5.77
CA TRP A 38 -3.13 -3.54 -5.16
C TRP A 38 -2.06 -3.28 -6.21
N PHE A 39 -1.35 -2.17 -6.09
CA PHE A 39 -0.29 -1.76 -7.01
C PHE A 39 0.92 -1.27 -6.24
N LEU A 40 2.12 -1.48 -6.78
CA LEU A 40 3.36 -1.00 -6.18
C LEU A 40 3.45 0.53 -6.31
N ARG A 41 3.77 1.22 -5.22
CA ARG A 41 3.95 2.67 -5.14
C ARG A 41 5.42 3.00 -5.36
N GLY A 42 5.75 3.79 -6.38
CA GLY A 42 7.11 4.28 -6.62
C GLY A 42 7.95 3.47 -7.60
N GLY A 43 7.37 2.52 -8.33
CA GLY A 43 8.02 1.83 -9.46
C GLY A 43 7.08 1.79 -10.66
N GLY A 44 7.61 2.05 -11.86
CA GLY A 44 6.93 2.29 -13.15
C GLY A 44 5.61 1.55 -13.43
N VAL A 45 5.55 0.77 -14.53
CA VAL A 45 4.34 -0.01 -14.86
C VAL A 45 4.33 -1.24 -13.96
N SER A 46 3.67 -1.13 -12.81
CA SER A 46 3.63 -2.23 -11.83
C SER A 46 2.41 -3.11 -12.02
N PRO A 47 2.55 -4.45 -11.98
CA PRO A 47 1.44 -5.36 -12.17
C PRO A 47 0.42 -5.22 -11.04
N LEU A 48 -0.86 -5.20 -11.40
CA LEU A 48 -1.97 -5.23 -10.45
C LEU A 48 -1.98 -6.60 -9.76
N ARG A 49 -2.07 -6.60 -8.43
CA ARG A 49 -2.09 -7.83 -7.63
C ARG A 49 -3.36 -7.90 -6.79
N HIS A 50 -3.95 -9.08 -6.73
CA HIS A 50 -4.96 -9.42 -5.74
C HIS A 50 -4.30 -9.72 -4.40
N TRP A 51 -5.04 -9.57 -3.31
CA TRP A 51 -4.51 -9.70 -1.95
C TRP A 51 -3.81 -11.04 -1.65
N PRO A 52 -4.37 -12.22 -1.99
CA PRO A 52 -3.68 -13.49 -1.72
C PRO A 52 -2.35 -13.61 -2.46
N VAL A 53 -2.28 -13.08 -3.70
CA VAL A 53 -1.05 -13.06 -4.50
C VAL A 53 -0.03 -12.10 -3.88
N LEU A 54 -0.49 -10.97 -3.36
CA LEU A 54 0.37 -10.00 -2.70
C LEU A 54 1.03 -10.57 -1.43
N LEU A 55 0.24 -11.27 -0.59
CA LEU A 55 0.74 -11.95 0.60
C LEU A 55 1.71 -13.09 0.27
N ALA A 56 1.43 -13.88 -0.77
CA ALA A 56 2.32 -14.96 -1.18
C ALA A 56 3.65 -14.43 -1.77
N HIS A 57 3.61 -13.27 -2.44
CA HIS A 57 4.77 -12.70 -3.10
C HIS A 57 5.67 -11.89 -2.16
N ASP A 58 5.08 -11.08 -1.28
CA ASP A 58 5.83 -10.12 -0.45
C ASP A 58 5.32 -10.03 0.99
N GLY A 59 4.59 -11.06 1.45
CA GLY A 59 4.19 -11.18 2.84
C GLY A 59 5.37 -11.51 3.76
N PRO A 60 5.28 -11.19 5.06
CA PRO A 60 4.17 -10.51 5.74
C PRO A 60 4.02 -9.03 5.34
N LEU A 61 2.78 -8.58 5.18
CA LEU A 61 2.43 -7.20 4.83
C LEU A 61 2.07 -6.41 6.09
N THR A 62 2.70 -5.27 6.30
CA THR A 62 2.40 -4.36 7.41
C THR A 62 1.50 -3.23 6.91
N ALA A 63 0.34 -3.04 7.53
CA ALA A 63 -0.52 -1.90 7.27
C ALA A 63 0.25 -0.60 7.53
N GLY A 64 0.43 0.20 6.48
CA GLY A 64 0.89 1.57 6.65
C GLY A 64 -0.31 2.44 7.01
N ALA A 65 -0.16 3.32 7.99
CA ALA A 65 -0.93 4.56 7.94
C ALA A 65 -0.57 5.19 6.58
N ALA A 66 -1.56 5.48 5.74
CA ALA A 66 -1.31 6.23 4.52
C ALA A 66 -0.46 7.44 4.93
N PRO A 67 0.77 7.62 4.41
CA PRO A 67 1.51 8.82 4.71
C PRO A 67 0.60 9.96 4.28
N PRO A 68 0.52 11.05 5.06
CA PRO A 68 -0.26 12.21 4.68
C PRO A 68 0.08 12.49 3.23
N GLN A 69 -0.96 12.64 2.39
CA GLN A 69 -0.78 13.00 1.00
C GLN A 69 0.24 14.13 0.99
N LEU A 70 1.43 13.89 0.43
CA LEU A 70 2.38 14.97 0.19
C LEU A 70 1.61 15.95 -0.68
N VAL A 71 1.15 17.02 -0.05
CA VAL A 71 0.51 18.14 -0.72
C VAL A 71 1.57 18.61 -1.70
N LEU A 72 1.39 18.29 -2.98
CA LEU A 72 2.37 18.54 -4.04
C LEU A 72 2.46 20.04 -4.39
N PHE A 73 1.94 20.93 -3.54
CA PHE A 73 1.73 22.34 -3.81
C PHE A 73 2.05 23.24 -2.61
N ASP A 74 3.21 23.04 -1.99
CA ASP A 74 3.81 24.14 -1.22
C ASP A 74 5.28 24.29 -1.62
N LEU A 75 5.47 24.75 -2.86
CA LEU A 75 6.69 25.44 -3.23
C LEU A 75 6.56 26.84 -2.63
N PRO A 76 7.31 27.21 -1.56
CA PRO A 76 7.37 28.60 -1.16
C PRO A 76 7.89 29.40 -2.35
N GLY A 77 7.17 30.47 -2.67
CA GLY A 77 7.32 31.26 -3.88
C GLY A 77 8.78 31.47 -4.27
N ALA A 78 9.12 31.01 -5.48
CA ALA A 78 10.16 31.65 -6.24
C ALA A 78 9.60 33.02 -6.67
N SER A 79 10.00 34.06 -5.96
CA SER A 79 9.92 35.46 -6.37
C SER A 79 11.18 36.16 -5.88
#